data_AF-A0AAU5X380-F1
#
_entry.id   AF-A0AAU5X380-F1
#
_cell.length_a   1.000
_cell.length_b   1.000
_cell.length_c   1.000
_cell.angle_alpha   90.00
_cell.angle_beta   90.00
_cell.angle_gamma   90.00
#
_symmetry.space_group_name_H-M   'P 1'
#
loop_
_entity.id
_entity.type
_entity.pdbx_description
1 polymer ?
#
loop_
_entity_poly.entity_id
_entity_poly.type
_entity_poly.pdbx_seq_one_letter_code
_entity_poly.pdbx_strand_id
1 'polypeptide(L)'
;MRDHLIAGVLAGAAGTAALNAVTYIDMAVRGRPASDIPEELAGRATDCAGLDLGDEETAANRRQGLAGLLGIGVGVGVGAAYGLLDGLVGGTRSSAGEVAAGALALGVVAMLGSDTPATAAGLTDPRDWPASSWISDAVPHLAYGAVAAIAYDRLIRRRYPG
;
A
#
# COMPACT_ATOMS: atom_id res chain seq x y z
N MET A 1 -3.57 10.31 -20.59
CA MET A 1 -3.06 10.90 -19.32
C MET A 1 -4.10 10.94 -18.20
N ARG A 2 -5.12 11.81 -18.24
CA ARG A 2 -6.12 11.94 -17.16
C ARG A 2 -6.82 10.62 -16.81
N ASP A 3 -7.21 9.86 -17.83
CA ASP A 3 -7.90 8.58 -17.64
C ASP A 3 -6.99 7.53 -16.97
N HIS A 4 -5.69 7.55 -17.27
CA HIS A 4 -4.71 6.67 -16.64
C HIS A 4 -4.44 7.05 -15.18
N LEU A 5 -4.38 8.34 -14.87
CA LEU A 5 -4.29 8.78 -13.48
C LEU A 5 -5.50 8.33 -12.66
N ILE A 6 -6.72 8.53 -13.19
CA ILE A 6 -7.96 8.11 -12.50
C ILE A 6 -7.99 6.59 -12.33
N ALA A 7 -7.65 5.84 -13.38
CA ALA A 7 -7.56 4.38 -13.31
C ALA A 7 -6.53 3.94 -12.27
N GLY A 8 -5.38 4.61 -12.20
CA GLY A 8 -4.32 4.37 -11.22
C GLY A 8 -4.78 4.62 -9.78
N VAL A 9 -5.46 5.73 -9.51
CA VAL A 9 -6.05 6.04 -8.19
C VAL A 9 -7.04 4.95 -7.77
N LEU A 10 -7.96 4.58 -8.66
CA LEU A 10 -8.97 3.54 -8.37
C LEU A 10 -8.34 2.16 -8.16
N ALA A 11 -7.32 1.84 -8.97
CA ALA A 11 -6.55 0.61 -8.85
C ALA A 11 -5.81 0.55 -7.50
N GLY A 12 -5.15 1.64 -7.10
CA GLY A 12 -4.48 1.75 -5.81
C GLY A 12 -5.45 1.56 -4.65
N ALA A 13 -6.63 2.18 -4.70
CA ALA A 13 -7.68 1.97 -3.69
C ALA A 13 -8.16 0.52 -3.62
N ALA A 14 -8.36 -0.14 -4.77
CA ALA A 14 -8.74 -1.54 -4.84
C ALA A 14 -7.64 -2.46 -4.28
N GLY A 15 -6.38 -2.17 -4.60
CA GLY A 15 -5.22 -2.85 -4.04
C GLY A 15 -5.15 -2.71 -2.51
N THR A 16 -5.36 -1.50 -1.98
CA THR A 16 -5.38 -1.27 -0.53
C THR A 16 -6.49 -2.07 0.16
N ALA A 17 -7.67 -2.15 -0.46
CA ALA A 17 -8.76 -2.98 0.06
C ALA A 17 -8.37 -4.47 0.10
N ALA A 18 -7.69 -4.97 -0.93
CA ALA A 18 -7.21 -6.35 -0.99
C ALA A 18 -6.12 -6.63 0.06
N LEU A 19 -5.16 -5.71 0.22
CA LEU A 19 -4.13 -5.78 1.26
C LEU A 19 -4.77 -5.92 2.63
N ASN A 20 -5.67 -4.99 2.98
CA ASN A 20 -6.34 -4.98 4.28
C ASN A 20 -7.16 -6.27 4.49
N ALA A 21 -7.86 -6.75 3.46
CA ALA A 21 -8.62 -8.00 3.55
C ALA A 21 -7.71 -9.19 3.89
N VAL A 22 -6.57 -9.32 3.20
CA VAL A 22 -5.60 -10.38 3.46
C VAL A 22 -4.99 -10.25 4.85
N THR A 23 -4.62 -9.03 5.28
CA THR A 23 -4.12 -8.77 6.63
C THR A 23 -5.14 -9.16 7.70
N TYR A 24 -6.42 -8.81 7.53
CA TYR A 24 -7.45 -9.17 8.52
C TYR A 24 -7.80 -10.66 8.51
N ILE A 25 -7.80 -11.31 7.35
CA ILE A 25 -7.92 -12.78 7.27
C ILE A 25 -6.77 -13.44 8.04
N ASP A 26 -5.56 -12.93 7.87
CA ASP A 26 -4.38 -13.44 8.55
C ASP A 26 -4.51 -13.36 10.08
N MET A 27 -4.94 -12.20 10.57
CA MET A 27 -5.21 -11.98 11.99
C MET A 27 -6.32 -12.90 12.51
N ALA A 28 -7.42 -13.05 11.76
CA ALA A 28 -8.55 -13.90 12.15
C ALA A 28 -8.19 -15.39 12.19
N VAL A 29 -7.38 -15.86 11.25
CA VAL A 29 -6.99 -17.28 11.14
C VAL A 29 -5.88 -17.64 12.12
N ARG A 30 -4.84 -16.81 12.26
CA ARG A 30 -3.69 -17.08 13.14
C ARG A 30 -3.87 -16.55 14.56
N GLY A 31 -4.86 -15.70 14.82
CA GLY A 31 -5.09 -15.07 16.13
C GLY A 31 -3.99 -14.10 16.56
N ARG A 32 -3.18 -13.59 15.63
CA ARG A 32 -2.11 -12.64 15.95
C ARG A 32 -2.66 -11.22 16.15
N PRO A 33 -2.03 -10.39 16.99
CA PRO A 33 -2.41 -8.98 17.12
C PRO A 33 -2.15 -8.19 15.83
N ALA A 34 -2.78 -7.02 15.74
CA ALA A 34 -2.41 -6.00 14.77
C ALA A 34 -0.97 -5.51 15.05
N SER A 35 -0.34 -4.89 14.06
CA SER A 35 0.96 -4.26 14.26
C SER A 35 0.76 -2.82 14.72
N ASP A 36 1.51 -2.41 15.74
CA ASP A 36 1.49 -1.04 16.27
C ASP A 36 2.52 -0.12 15.56
N ILE A 37 3.39 -0.69 14.70
CA ILE A 37 4.43 0.04 13.95
C ILE A 37 3.87 1.24 13.17
N PRO A 38 2.73 1.13 12.45
CA PRO A 38 2.15 2.28 11.76
C PRO A 38 1.74 3.42 12.71
N GLU A 39 1.23 3.09 13.91
CA GLU A 39 0.81 4.07 14.92
C GLU A 39 2.02 4.73 15.57
N GLU A 40 3.07 3.97 15.88
CA GLU A 40 4.35 4.49 16.37
C GLU A 40 5.00 5.41 15.34
N LEU A 41 4.97 5.04 14.06
CA LEU A 41 5.48 5.87 12.97
C LEU A 41 4.69 7.17 12.83
N ALA A 42 3.36 7.10 12.89
CA ALA A 42 2.50 8.28 12.90
C ALA A 42 2.81 9.20 14.08
N GLY A 43 3.01 8.62 15.28
CA GLY A 43 3.43 9.34 16.47
C GLY A 43 4.75 10.08 16.29
N ARG A 44 5.79 9.39 15.79
CA ARG A 44 7.08 10.01 15.52
C ARG A 44 6.98 11.13 14.48
N ALA A 45 6.18 10.95 13.44
CA ALA A 45 5.96 11.98 12.43
C ALA A 45 5.28 13.22 13.01
N THR A 46 4.28 13.05 13.90
CA THR A 46 3.61 14.17 14.58
C THR A 46 4.52 14.86 15.57
N ASP A 47 5.36 14.12 16.30
CA ASP A 47 6.34 14.68 17.22
C ASP A 47 7.39 15.52 16.48
N CYS A 48 7.90 15.01 15.35
CA CYS A 48 8.80 15.78 14.47
C CYS A 48 8.15 17.05 13.90
N ALA A 49 6.83 17.02 13.66
CA ALA A 49 6.07 18.16 13.18
C ALA A 49 5.64 19.13 14.30
N GLY A 50 5.92 18.82 15.57
CA GLY A 50 5.51 19.62 16.73
C GLY A 50 3.99 19.67 16.93
N LEU A 51 3.27 18.62 16.51
CA LEU A 51 1.81 18.54 16.61
C LEU A 51 1.39 17.90 17.94
N ASP A 52 0.64 18.64 18.75
CA ASP A 52 0.01 18.11 19.97
C ASP A 52 -1.23 17.28 19.62
N LEU A 53 -1.18 15.99 19.95
CA LEU A 53 -2.28 15.06 19.72
C LEU A 53 -3.28 14.98 20.89
N GLY A 54 -3.06 15.72 21.98
CA GLY A 54 -3.91 15.75 23.17
C GLY A 54 -3.45 14.78 24.26
N ASP A 55 -4.35 14.45 25.19
CA ASP A 55 -4.10 13.46 26.24
C ASP A 55 -3.83 12.06 25.68
N GLU A 56 -3.37 11.15 26.54
CA GLU A 56 -2.90 9.81 26.15
C GLU A 56 -3.92 9.01 25.33
N GLU A 57 -5.18 8.98 25.78
CA GLU A 57 -6.26 8.27 25.08
C GLU A 57 -6.60 8.94 23.75
N THR A 58 -6.70 10.26 23.73
CA THR A 58 -6.96 11.04 22.50
C THR A 58 -5.83 10.88 21.50
N ALA A 59 -4.58 10.92 21.96
CA ALA A 59 -3.39 10.77 21.13
C ALA A 59 -3.30 9.39 20.52
N ALA A 60 -3.60 8.32 21.28
CA ALA A 60 -3.65 6.96 20.76
C ALA A 60 -4.67 6.84 19.61
N ASN A 61 -5.90 7.30 19.81
CA ASN A 61 -6.95 7.29 18.78
C ASN A 61 -6.55 8.10 17.52
N ARG A 62 -5.87 9.24 17.70
CA ARG A 62 -5.38 10.06 16.57
C ARG A 62 -4.24 9.39 15.83
N ARG A 63 -3.28 8.76 16.52
CA ARG A 63 -2.18 8.00 15.89
C ARG A 63 -2.73 6.84 15.06
N GLN A 64 -3.69 6.09 15.60
CA GLN A 64 -4.39 5.03 14.88
C GLN A 64 -5.07 5.56 13.60
N GLY A 65 -5.82 6.66 13.71
CA GLY A 65 -6.46 7.30 12.55
C GLY A 65 -5.45 7.79 11.50
N LEU A 66 -4.37 8.44 11.93
CA LEU A 66 -3.30 8.93 11.05
C LEU A 66 -2.58 7.77 10.36
N ALA A 67 -2.25 6.71 11.09
CA ALA A 67 -1.64 5.51 10.54
C ALA A 67 -2.51 4.89 9.42
N GLY A 68 -3.82 4.76 9.66
CA GLY A 68 -4.76 4.29 8.66
C GLY A 68 -4.83 5.20 7.42
N LEU A 69 -4.88 6.51 7.61
CA LEU A 69 -4.88 7.49 6.51
C LEU A 69 -3.58 7.46 5.70
N LEU A 70 -2.44 7.35 6.35
CA LEU A 70 -1.13 7.23 5.70
C LEU A 70 -1.06 5.96 4.86
N GLY A 71 -1.50 4.81 5.40
CA GLY A 71 -1.55 3.54 4.65
C GLY A 71 -2.44 3.63 3.41
N ILE A 72 -3.63 4.22 3.53
CA ILE A 72 -4.51 4.48 2.38
C ILE A 72 -3.82 5.42 1.37
N GLY A 73 -3.21 6.50 1.85
CA GLY A 73 -2.50 7.47 1.03
C GLY A 73 -1.36 6.85 0.23
N VAL A 74 -0.55 5.99 0.85
CA VAL A 74 0.52 5.24 0.19
C VAL A 74 -0.07 4.35 -0.91
N GLY A 75 -1.05 3.51 -0.58
CA GLY A 75 -1.63 2.58 -1.56
C GLY A 75 -2.31 3.28 -2.75
N VAL A 76 -3.03 4.39 -2.50
CA VAL A 76 -3.61 5.21 -3.58
C VAL A 76 -2.52 5.92 -4.38
N GLY A 77 -1.50 6.47 -3.71
CA GLY A 77 -0.38 7.18 -4.34
C GLY A 77 0.46 6.28 -5.25
N VAL A 78 0.74 5.05 -4.82
CA VAL A 78 1.45 4.04 -5.62
C VAL A 78 0.66 3.71 -6.90
N GLY A 79 -0.66 3.48 -6.78
CA GLY A 79 -1.51 3.25 -7.95
C GLY A 79 -1.58 4.46 -8.89
N ALA A 80 -1.70 5.67 -8.34
CA ALA A 80 -1.72 6.92 -9.10
C ALA A 80 -0.40 7.13 -9.89
N ALA A 81 0.75 6.90 -9.23
CA ALA A 81 2.06 6.98 -9.85
C ALA A 81 2.21 5.96 -10.99
N TYR A 82 1.78 4.71 -10.76
CA TYR A 82 1.75 3.68 -11.79
C TYR A 82 0.91 4.12 -13.01
N GLY A 83 -0.29 4.63 -12.78
CA GLY A 83 -1.15 5.12 -13.85
C GLY A 83 -0.55 6.29 -14.62
N LEU A 84 0.09 7.24 -13.95
CA LEU A 84 0.80 8.34 -14.61
C LEU A 84 1.94 7.84 -15.49
N LEU A 85 2.77 6.93 -14.97
CA LEU A 85 3.91 6.37 -15.70
C LEU A 85 3.47 5.60 -16.94
N ASP A 86 2.47 4.73 -16.81
CA ASP A 86 1.90 3.98 -17.94
C ASP A 86 1.33 4.94 -19.01
N GLY A 87 0.61 5.98 -18.58
CA GLY A 87 0.07 7.00 -19.47
C GLY A 87 1.15 7.85 -20.16
N LEU A 88 2.33 8.03 -19.56
CA LEU A 88 3.46 8.76 -20.15
C LEU A 88 4.18 7.94 -21.22
N VAL A 89 4.24 6.61 -21.07
CA VAL A 89 4.87 5.71 -22.04
C VAL A 89 3.92 5.24 -23.14
N GLY A 90 2.65 5.66 -23.11
CA GLY A 90 1.65 5.34 -24.13
C GLY A 90 1.07 3.91 -24.02
N GLY A 91 1.10 3.31 -22.83
CA GLY A 91 0.62 1.96 -22.58
C GLY A 91 -0.86 1.80 -22.90
N THR A 92 -1.21 0.99 -23.91
CA THR A 92 -2.62 0.70 -24.25
C THR A 92 -2.87 -0.76 -24.60
N ARG A 93 -1.82 -1.59 -24.58
CA ARG A 93 -1.89 -3.03 -24.79
C ARG A 93 -1.11 -3.70 -23.68
N SER A 94 -1.77 -4.56 -22.92
CA SER A 94 -1.13 -5.36 -21.88
C SER A 94 -1.35 -6.83 -22.20
N SER A 95 -0.28 -7.54 -22.49
CA SER A 95 -0.22 -8.99 -22.45
C SER A 95 -0.41 -9.47 -21.00
N ALA A 96 -0.70 -10.76 -20.82
CA ALA A 96 -0.77 -11.35 -19.49
C ALA A 96 0.56 -11.21 -18.72
N GLY A 97 1.70 -11.26 -19.44
CA GLY A 97 3.03 -11.07 -18.86
C GLY A 97 3.24 -9.66 -18.32
N GLU A 98 2.79 -8.63 -19.04
CA GLU A 98 2.91 -7.23 -18.59
C GLU A 98 2.05 -6.96 -17.34
N VAL A 99 0.85 -7.54 -17.26
CA VAL A 99 0.00 -7.44 -16.07
C VAL A 99 0.67 -8.11 -14.86
N ALA A 100 1.27 -9.29 -15.05
CA ALA A 100 1.98 -9.99 -13.98
C ALA A 100 3.22 -9.20 -13.50
N ALA A 101 3.99 -8.61 -14.43
CA ALA A 101 5.11 -7.75 -14.09
C ALA A 101 4.66 -6.49 -13.32
N GLY A 102 3.58 -5.85 -13.78
CA GLY A 102 2.97 -4.71 -13.08
C GLY A 102 2.49 -5.07 -11.67
N ALA A 103 1.90 -6.26 -11.49
CA ALA A 103 1.47 -6.75 -10.19
C ALA A 103 2.64 -6.91 -9.22
N LEU A 104 3.74 -7.54 -9.66
CA LEU A 104 4.94 -7.69 -8.84
C LEU A 104 5.56 -6.33 -8.50
N ALA A 105 5.68 -5.44 -9.48
CA ALA A 105 6.24 -4.11 -9.27
C ALA A 105 5.43 -3.30 -8.26
N LEU A 106 4.10 -3.27 -8.41
CA LEU A 106 3.19 -2.57 -7.49
C LEU A 106 3.28 -3.15 -6.07
N GLY A 107 3.34 -4.47 -5.93
CA GLY A 107 3.48 -5.13 -4.62
C GLY A 107 4.80 -4.76 -3.94
N VAL A 108 5.91 -4.85 -4.67
CA VAL A 108 7.25 -4.48 -4.14
C VAL A 108 7.31 -3.00 -3.77
N VAL A 109 6.79 -2.11 -4.61
CA VAL A 109 6.80 -0.66 -4.33
C VAL A 109 5.93 -0.34 -3.12
N ALA A 110 4.75 -0.96 -2.98
CA ALA A 110 3.90 -0.77 -1.82
C ALA A 110 4.59 -1.22 -0.53
N MET A 111 5.21 -2.40 -0.55
CA MET A 111 5.97 -2.97 0.57
C MET A 111 7.16 -2.08 0.97
N LEU A 112 7.96 -1.63 0.00
CA LEU A 112 9.05 -0.68 0.28
C LEU A 112 8.51 0.65 0.83
N GLY A 113 7.34 1.09 0.34
CA GLY A 113 6.69 2.32 0.80
C GLY A 113 6.23 2.26 2.25
N SER A 114 5.82 1.10 2.76
CA SER A 114 5.49 0.91 4.18
C SER A 114 6.73 0.72 5.05
N ASP A 115 7.68 -0.07 4.58
CA ASP A 115 8.78 -0.56 5.41
C ASP A 115 9.92 0.43 5.51
N THR A 116 10.20 1.18 4.44
CA THR A 116 11.33 2.13 4.42
C THR A 116 11.19 3.23 5.46
N PRO A 117 10.02 3.89 5.61
CA PRO A 117 9.84 4.90 6.67
C PRO A 117 9.97 4.31 8.07
N ALA A 118 9.40 3.12 8.32
CA ALA A 118 9.51 2.45 9.61
C ALA A 118 10.95 2.05 9.94
N THR A 119 11.69 1.55 8.94
CA THR A 119 13.10 1.19 9.06
C THR A 119 13.98 2.43 9.28
N ALA A 120 13.73 3.51 8.54
CA ALA A 120 14.46 4.77 8.69
C ALA A 120 14.20 5.44 10.05
N ALA A 121 12.99 5.26 10.59
CA ALA A 121 12.70 5.64 11.97
C ALA A 121 13.39 4.72 12.99
N GLY A 122 13.85 3.53 12.62
CA GLY A 122 14.39 2.54 13.57
C GLY A 122 13.31 1.86 14.40
N LEU A 123 12.10 1.75 13.85
CA LEU A 123 10.98 1.00 14.43
C LEU A 123 11.05 -0.49 14.09
N THR A 124 11.73 -0.83 13.00
CA THR A 124 11.87 -2.20 12.51
C THR A 124 13.18 -2.36 11.74
N ASP A 125 13.65 -3.59 11.61
CA ASP A 125 14.78 -3.95 10.73
C ASP A 125 14.47 -5.25 9.97
N PRO A 126 14.17 -5.17 8.65
CA PRO A 126 13.86 -6.34 7.83
C PRO A 126 14.97 -7.40 7.80
N ARG A 127 16.21 -7.04 8.13
CA ARG A 127 17.35 -7.97 8.17
C ARG A 127 17.29 -8.93 9.35
N ASP A 128 16.60 -8.55 10.41
CA ASP A 128 16.45 -9.34 11.63
C ASP A 128 15.10 -10.08 11.67
N TRP A 129 14.25 -9.92 10.65
CA TRP A 129 12.93 -10.53 10.61
C TRP A 129 13.00 -12.05 10.50
N PRO A 130 12.22 -12.80 11.29
CA PRO A 130 12.01 -14.20 11.02
C PRO A 130 11.24 -14.37 9.70
N ALA A 131 11.42 -15.53 9.05
CA ALA A 131 10.75 -15.82 7.78
C ALA A 131 9.23 -15.67 7.83
N SER A 132 8.61 -15.95 8.98
CA SER A 132 7.17 -15.76 9.20
C SER A 132 6.73 -14.30 9.07
N SER A 133 7.56 -13.36 9.54
CA SER A 133 7.28 -11.92 9.43
C SER A 133 7.41 -11.46 7.98
N TRP A 134 8.45 -11.91 7.27
CA TRP A 134 8.59 -11.69 5.84
C TRP A 134 7.36 -12.17 5.05
N ILE A 135 6.83 -13.36 5.37
CA ILE A 135 5.64 -13.88 4.69
C ILE A 135 4.39 -13.08 5.04
N SER A 136 4.18 -12.78 6.33
CA SER A 136 3.05 -11.98 6.80
C SER A 136 3.03 -10.57 6.24
N ASP A 137 4.19 -10.05 5.83
CA ASP A 137 4.30 -8.76 5.18
C ASP A 137 4.19 -8.86 3.64
N ALA A 138 4.94 -9.75 3.01
CA ALA A 138 4.95 -9.86 1.55
C ALA A 138 3.60 -10.31 0.97
N VAL A 139 2.87 -11.20 1.64
CA VAL A 139 1.61 -11.77 1.10
C VAL A 139 0.52 -10.69 0.92
N PRO A 140 0.20 -9.85 1.91
CA PRO A 140 -0.70 -8.71 1.72
C PRO A 140 -0.26 -7.75 0.61
N HIS A 141 1.05 -7.46 0.49
CA HIS A 141 1.59 -6.57 -0.53
C HIS A 141 1.52 -7.17 -1.95
N LEU A 142 1.72 -8.47 -2.10
CA LEU A 142 1.50 -9.16 -3.37
C LEU A 142 0.02 -9.16 -3.75
N ALA A 143 -0.89 -9.30 -2.78
CA ALA A 143 -2.33 -9.17 -3.00
C ALA A 143 -2.72 -7.75 -3.45
N TYR A 144 -2.13 -6.72 -2.83
CA TYR A 144 -2.23 -5.33 -3.29
C TYR A 144 -1.84 -5.22 -4.76
N GLY A 145 -0.63 -5.67 -5.10
CA GLY A 145 -0.08 -5.53 -6.44
C GLY A 145 -0.92 -6.24 -7.49
N ALA A 146 -1.34 -7.47 -7.23
CA ALA A 146 -2.20 -8.24 -8.12
C ALA A 146 -3.54 -7.54 -8.39
N VAL A 147 -4.24 -7.10 -7.34
CA VAL A 147 -5.56 -6.47 -7.49
C VAL A 147 -5.44 -5.11 -8.15
N ALA A 148 -4.43 -4.30 -7.79
CA ALA A 148 -4.19 -3.01 -8.40
C ALA A 148 -3.88 -3.14 -9.90
N ALA A 149 -2.96 -4.03 -10.28
CA ALA A 149 -2.62 -4.24 -11.70
C ALA A 149 -3.82 -4.70 -12.54
N ILE A 150 -4.61 -5.66 -12.02
CA ILE A 150 -5.81 -6.15 -12.69
C ILE A 150 -6.87 -5.05 -12.81
N ALA A 151 -7.13 -4.31 -11.73
CA ALA A 151 -8.12 -3.23 -11.73
C ALA A 151 -7.74 -2.14 -12.74
N TYR A 152 -6.46 -1.74 -12.75
CA TYR A 152 -5.93 -0.75 -13.69
C TYR A 152 -6.13 -1.19 -15.13
N ASP A 153 -5.67 -2.40 -15.47
CA ASP A 153 -5.76 -2.99 -16.80
C ASP A 153 -7.22 -3.00 -17.31
N ARG A 154 -8.16 -3.44 -16.45
CA ARG A 154 -9.58 -3.50 -16.81
C ARG A 154 -10.20 -2.12 -17.03
N LEU A 155 -9.80 -1.12 -16.25
CA LEU A 155 -10.30 0.25 -16.39
C LEU A 155 -9.79 0.90 -17.68
N ILE A 156 -8.51 0.69 -18.02
CA ILE A 156 -7.91 1.24 -19.25
C ILE A 156 -8.42 0.54 -20.51
N ARG A 157 -8.46 -0.81 -20.55
CA ARG A 157 -8.96 -1.54 -21.73
C ARG A 157 -10.40 -1.21 -22.10
N ARG A 158 -11.27 -0.98 -21.10
CA ARG A 158 -12.67 -0.57 -21.36
C ARG A 158 -12.77 0.77 -22.08
N ARG A 159 -11.81 1.67 -21.82
CA ARG A 159 -11.81 3.04 -22.34
C ARG A 159 -11.17 3.12 -23.73
N TYR A 160 -10.21 2.24 -24.01
CA TYR A 160 -9.51 2.13 -25.29
C TYR A 160 -9.60 0.69 -25.82
N PRO A 161 -10.80 0.25 -26.28
CA PRO A 161 -10.91 -1.01 -27.00
C PRO A 161 -10.11 -0.88 -28.29
N GLY A 162 -9.11 -1.75 -28.46
CA GLY A 162 -8.24 -1.77 -29.64
C GLY A 162 -8.98 -2.07 -30.94
#